data_AF-A0A117QJC5-F1
#
_entry.id   AF-A0A117QJC5-F1
#
_cell.length_a   1.000
_cell.length_b   1.000
_cell.length_c   1.000
_cell.angle_alpha   90.00
_cell.angle_beta   90.00
_cell.angle_gamma   90.00
#
_symmetry.space_group_name_H-M   'P 1'
#
loop_
_entity.id
_entity.type
_entity.pdbx_description
1 polymer ?
#
loop_
_entity_poly.entity_id
_entity_poly.type
_entity_poly.pdbx_seq_one_letter_code
_entity_poly.pdbx_strand_id
1 'polypeptide(L)'
;MNRYDALRRDVPEWFRDDPEGVRILTDPAQIRDARRQVTLAGQSGRGGLFGALWARLRAVLRPVPAGVVSAGRYLWYLRDPVRFPDGRLGLYDRILPPPDSSPGVVVLPLLGPERRVVLIEHHRHATRSRHWEVVRGFGAPGATPAENVTRELREEITATPTEVIPLGEVHPDTGLLGHKVLLYAASVDGVGAVERGEAIHRAVTVTPAEAEEMVADGRITDGFTIAALYRARLAGVFGTPAPDDGS
;
A
#
# COMPACT_ATOMS: atom_id res chain seq x y z
N MET A 1 22.84 9.07 17.70
CA MET A 1 21.57 9.42 17.03
C MET A 1 20.83 8.12 16.73
N ASN A 2 19.57 7.99 17.14
CA ASN A 2 18.85 6.72 16.98
C ASN A 2 18.34 6.58 15.52
N ARG A 3 17.89 5.37 15.13
CA ARG A 3 17.42 5.10 13.75
C ARG A 3 16.23 5.97 13.33
N TYR A 4 15.41 6.38 14.28
CA TYR A 4 14.27 7.27 14.04
C TYR A 4 14.74 8.70 13.74
N ASP A 5 15.68 9.24 14.51
CA ASP A 5 16.28 10.56 14.27
C ASP A 5 17.04 10.59 12.93
N ALA A 6 17.73 9.50 12.58
CA ALA A 6 18.37 9.36 11.27
C ALA A 6 17.33 9.43 10.15
N LEU A 7 16.26 8.62 10.24
CA LEU A 7 15.19 8.62 9.26
C LEU A 7 14.52 9.99 9.11
N ARG A 8 14.30 10.71 10.22
CA ARG A 8 13.76 12.08 10.21
C ARG A 8 14.62 13.08 9.47
N ARG A 9 15.94 12.93 9.57
CA ARG A 9 16.90 13.79 8.88
C ARG A 9 17.00 13.41 7.41
N ASP A 10 17.01 12.11 7.12
CA ASP A 10 17.27 11.58 5.77
C ASP A 10 16.02 11.69 4.88
N VAL A 11 14.81 11.66 5.46
CA VAL A 11 13.51 11.76 4.75
C VAL A 11 12.56 12.70 5.49
N PRO A 12 12.89 14.01 5.60
CA PRO A 12 12.13 14.97 6.42
C PRO A 12 10.67 15.15 5.98
N GLU A 13 10.34 14.87 4.73
CA GLU A 13 8.98 14.94 4.20
C GLU A 13 8.01 13.95 4.87
N TRP A 14 8.50 12.84 5.43
CA TRP A 14 7.67 11.87 6.16
C TRP A 14 7.31 12.31 7.57
N PHE A 15 7.89 13.43 8.03
CA PHE A 15 7.74 13.95 9.39
C PHE A 15 7.29 15.41 9.39
N ARG A 16 6.61 15.84 8.32
CA ARG A 16 5.96 17.15 8.27
C ARG A 16 4.88 17.22 9.34
N ASP A 17 4.95 18.25 10.17
CA ASP A 17 3.90 18.53 11.14
C ASP A 17 2.76 19.31 10.46
N ASP A 18 1.53 18.88 10.75
CA ASP A 18 0.31 19.65 10.50
C ASP A 18 -0.10 20.33 11.82
N PRO A 19 -0.15 21.67 11.91
CA PRO A 19 -0.56 22.37 13.12
C PRO A 19 -1.95 21.99 13.64
N GLU A 20 -2.86 21.62 12.74
CA GLU A 20 -4.23 21.19 13.07
C GLU A 20 -4.34 19.66 13.24
N GLY A 21 -3.29 18.93 12.87
CA GLY A 21 -3.22 17.48 12.87
C GLY A 21 -2.46 16.86 14.04
N VAL A 22 -1.92 15.67 13.78
CA VAL A 22 -1.10 14.92 14.73
C VAL A 22 0.34 15.43 14.67
N ARG A 23 0.88 15.90 15.80
CA ARG A 23 2.22 16.47 15.89
C ARG A 23 3.24 15.47 16.42
N ILE A 24 4.40 15.38 15.81
CA ILE A 24 5.46 14.45 16.22
C ILE A 24 6.29 15.05 17.36
N LEU A 25 6.46 14.30 18.43
CA LEU A 25 7.25 14.69 19.60
C LEU A 25 8.74 14.45 19.35
N THR A 26 9.55 15.47 19.59
CA THR A 26 11.03 15.39 19.57
C THR A 26 11.63 15.41 20.96
N ASP A 27 10.95 16.04 21.93
CA ASP A 27 11.45 16.21 23.29
C ASP A 27 11.50 14.86 24.03
N PRO A 28 12.67 14.43 24.55
CA PRO A 28 12.80 13.14 25.22
C PRO A 28 11.90 12.96 26.44
N ALA A 29 11.55 14.02 27.17
CA ALA A 29 10.62 13.93 28.30
C ALA A 29 9.19 13.70 27.82
N GLN A 30 8.74 14.45 26.80
CA GLN A 30 7.42 14.25 26.20
C GLN A 30 7.26 12.86 25.57
N ILE A 31 8.31 12.34 24.93
CA ILE A 31 8.33 10.97 24.39
C ILE A 31 8.17 9.93 25.51
N ARG A 32 8.87 10.10 26.64
CA ARG A 32 8.71 9.22 27.81
C ARG A 32 7.28 9.26 28.36
N ASP A 33 6.69 10.45 28.44
CA ASP A 33 5.31 10.62 28.91
C ASP A 33 4.30 9.97 27.96
N ALA A 34 4.47 10.13 26.65
CA ALA A 34 3.64 9.48 25.64
C ALA A 34 3.67 7.95 25.77
N ARG A 35 4.86 7.35 25.91
CA ARG A 35 5.03 5.90 26.11
C ARG A 35 4.38 5.41 27.40
N ARG A 36 4.48 6.21 28.47
CA ARG A 36 3.84 5.92 29.76
C ARG A 36 2.32 5.95 29.65
N GLN A 37 1.74 6.95 28.99
CA GLN A 37 0.29 7.07 28.82
C GLN A 37 -0.30 5.87 28.06
N VAL A 38 0.33 5.45 26.95
CA VAL A 38 -0.10 4.26 26.20
C VAL A 38 -0.05 2.98 27.05
N THR A 39 1.01 2.80 27.85
CA THR A 39 1.14 1.63 28.71
C THR A 39 0.04 1.55 29.76
N LEU A 40 -0.35 2.69 30.32
CA LEU A 40 -1.40 2.78 31.35
C LEU A 40 -2.80 2.63 30.72
N ALA A 41 -3.05 3.22 29.55
CA ALA A 41 -4.33 3.13 28.84
C ALA A 41 -4.67 1.70 28.38
N GLY A 42 -3.66 0.91 27.99
CA GLY A 42 -3.84 -0.51 27.66
C GLY A 42 -4.21 -1.40 28.87
N GLN A 43 -4.21 -0.84 30.09
CA GLN A 43 -4.44 -1.59 31.34
C GLN A 43 -5.68 -1.11 32.11
N SER A 44 -6.36 -0.04 31.67
CA SER A 44 -7.54 0.56 32.32
C SER A 44 -8.79 -0.35 32.39
N GLY A 45 -8.70 -1.63 31.99
CA GLY A 45 -9.75 -2.64 32.15
C GLY A 45 -9.40 -3.79 33.12
N ARG A 46 -8.25 -3.79 33.79
CA ARG A 46 -7.79 -4.92 34.63
C ARG A 46 -7.17 -4.48 35.97
N GLY A 47 -8.01 -4.25 36.98
CA GLY A 47 -7.64 -4.39 38.40
C GLY A 47 -7.51 -3.11 39.25
N GLY A 48 -7.79 -3.25 40.56
CA GLY A 48 -7.74 -2.19 41.57
C GLY A 48 -6.33 -1.67 41.91
N LEU A 49 -6.17 -0.99 43.06
CA LEU A 49 -4.98 -0.20 43.43
C LEU A 49 -3.62 -0.90 43.21
N PHE A 50 -3.54 -2.21 43.49
CA PHE A 50 -2.34 -3.03 43.28
C PHE A 50 -1.97 -3.22 41.80
N GLY A 51 -2.98 -3.29 40.92
CA GLY A 51 -2.81 -3.38 39.47
C GLY A 51 -2.21 -2.11 38.88
N ALA A 52 -2.61 -0.93 39.37
CA ALA A 52 -2.06 0.35 38.93
C ALA A 52 -0.58 0.54 39.31
N LEU A 53 -0.15 0.04 40.48
CA LEU A 53 1.26 0.07 40.88
C LEU A 53 2.11 -0.85 40.02
N TRP A 54 1.65 -2.09 39.77
CA TRP A 54 2.30 -3.03 38.87
C TRP A 54 2.35 -2.53 37.42
N ALA A 55 1.29 -1.86 36.95
CA ALA A 55 1.24 -1.22 35.64
C ALA A 55 2.36 -0.19 35.46
N ARG A 56 2.55 0.66 36.48
CA ARG A 56 3.60 1.67 36.52
C ARG A 56 5.00 1.04 36.53
N LEU A 57 5.21 0.01 37.35
CA LEU A 57 6.47 -0.72 37.45
C LEU A 57 6.82 -1.39 36.12
N ARG A 58 5.83 -2.02 35.46
CA ARG A 58 6.01 -2.66 34.15
C ARG A 58 6.28 -1.65 33.03
N ALA A 59 5.65 -0.47 33.06
CA ALA A 59 5.92 0.61 32.11
C ALA A 59 7.38 1.10 32.18
N VAL A 60 7.98 1.07 33.38
CA VAL A 60 9.40 1.39 33.59
C VAL A 60 10.29 0.24 33.11
N LEU A 61 9.93 -1.01 33.43
CA LEU A 61 10.75 -2.20 33.13
C LEU A 61 10.68 -2.66 31.66
N ARG A 62 9.57 -2.41 30.96
CA ARG A 62 9.36 -2.77 29.55
C ARG A 62 8.62 -1.64 28.82
N PRO A 63 9.31 -0.54 28.50
CA PRO A 63 8.66 0.59 27.84
C PRO A 63 8.20 0.18 26.45
N VAL A 64 6.95 0.52 26.10
CA VAL A 64 6.38 0.26 24.77
C VAL A 64 7.32 0.84 23.70
N PRO A 65 7.71 0.10 22.64
CA PRO A 65 8.59 0.62 21.59
C PRO A 65 8.03 1.92 20.98
N ALA A 66 8.92 2.82 20.57
CA ALA A 66 8.58 4.06 19.86
C ALA A 66 9.71 4.37 18.85
N GLY A 67 9.38 5.08 17.78
CA GLY A 67 10.26 5.30 16.64
C GLY A 67 10.20 4.13 15.64
N VAL A 68 11.33 3.75 15.06
CA VAL A 68 11.41 2.56 14.17
C VAL A 68 11.34 1.29 15.01
N VAL A 69 10.24 0.55 14.91
CA VAL A 69 10.00 -0.69 15.67
C VAL A 69 10.54 -1.90 14.91
N SER A 70 10.30 -1.95 13.60
CA SER A 70 10.85 -2.97 12.70
C SER A 70 11.16 -2.36 11.35
N ALA A 71 12.19 -2.88 10.68
CA ALA A 71 12.60 -2.42 9.36
C ALA A 71 13.05 -3.61 8.52
N GLY A 72 12.16 -4.05 7.65
CA GLY A 72 12.41 -5.13 6.70
C GLY A 72 12.77 -4.60 5.31
N ARG A 73 12.93 -5.55 4.38
CA ARG A 73 13.24 -5.28 2.97
C ARG A 73 12.13 -4.52 2.25
N TYR A 74 10.86 -4.81 2.55
CA TYR A 74 9.71 -4.25 1.82
C TYR A 74 8.88 -3.27 2.64
N LEU A 75 8.95 -3.35 3.96
CA LEU A 75 8.13 -2.53 4.87
C LEU A 75 8.90 -2.20 6.13
N TRP A 76 8.70 -0.98 6.60
CA TRP A 76 9.18 -0.46 7.87
C TRP A 76 7.97 -0.13 8.73
N TYR A 77 7.98 -0.60 9.97
CA TYR A 77 6.95 -0.32 10.96
C TYR A 77 7.47 0.72 11.94
N LEU A 78 6.79 1.86 11.95
CA LEU A 78 7.06 2.97 12.84
C LEU A 78 5.92 3.12 13.85
N ARG A 79 6.31 3.60 15.03
CA ARG A 79 5.41 4.01 16.08
C ARG A 79 5.80 5.40 16.56
N ASP A 80 5.24 6.41 15.92
CA ASP A 80 5.58 7.81 16.16
C ASP A 80 5.13 8.25 17.55
N PRO A 81 6.00 8.85 18.38
CA PRO A 81 5.55 9.55 19.57
C PRO A 81 4.86 10.85 19.16
N VAL A 82 3.61 11.02 19.56
CA VAL A 82 2.76 12.10 19.05
C VAL A 82 1.98 12.84 20.12
N ARG A 83 1.59 14.06 19.80
CA ARG A 83 0.50 14.80 20.43
C ARG A 83 -0.67 14.88 19.45
N PHE A 84 -1.84 14.39 19.88
CA PHE A 84 -3.07 14.46 19.12
C PHE A 84 -3.69 15.88 19.19
N PRO A 85 -4.64 16.21 18.28
CA PRO A 85 -5.33 17.50 18.29
C PRO A 85 -6.03 17.84 19.62
N ASP A 86 -6.52 16.81 20.35
CA ASP A 86 -7.12 16.94 21.69
C ASP A 86 -6.10 17.23 22.81
N GLY A 87 -4.80 17.34 22.48
CA GLY A 87 -3.70 17.57 23.41
C GLY A 87 -3.17 16.31 24.09
N ARG A 88 -3.81 15.15 23.90
CA ARG A 88 -3.38 13.86 24.45
C ARG A 88 -2.04 13.44 23.85
N LEU A 89 -1.18 12.84 24.67
CA LEU A 89 0.07 12.23 24.20
C LEU A 89 -0.16 10.75 23.89
N GLY A 90 0.54 10.23 22.89
CA GLY A 90 0.45 8.82 22.58
C GLY A 90 1.44 8.35 21.55
N LEU A 91 1.14 7.19 20.98
CA LEU A 91 1.93 6.55 19.95
C LEU A 91 1.04 6.31 18.74
N TYR A 92 1.53 6.61 17.54
CA TYR A 92 0.80 6.45 16.29
C TYR A 92 1.51 5.47 15.36
N ASP A 93 0.79 4.44 14.93
CA ASP A 93 1.36 3.37 14.10
C ASP A 93 1.32 3.76 12.61
N ARG A 94 2.45 3.58 11.93
CA ARG A 94 2.60 3.81 10.48
C ARG A 94 3.41 2.71 9.85
N ILE A 95 3.03 2.30 8.65
CA ILE A 95 3.80 1.38 7.81
C ILE A 95 4.32 2.16 6.61
N LEU A 96 5.64 2.26 6.52
CA LEU A 96 6.35 3.02 5.49
C LEU A 96 7.16 2.08 4.60
N PRO A 97 7.45 2.47 3.36
CA PRO A 97 8.38 1.71 2.52
C PRO A 97 9.83 1.99 2.98
N PRO A 98 10.84 1.25 2.48
CA PRO A 98 12.22 1.62 2.67
C PRO A 98 12.53 3.03 2.11
N PRO A 99 13.39 3.84 2.76
CA PRO A 99 13.71 5.20 2.33
C PRO A 99 14.23 5.33 0.89
N ASP A 100 14.91 4.30 0.41
CA ASP A 100 15.56 4.21 -0.90
C ASP A 100 14.67 3.56 -1.98
N SER A 101 13.43 3.22 -1.63
CA SER A 101 12.50 2.58 -2.57
C SER A 101 11.83 3.59 -3.51
N SER A 102 11.66 3.17 -4.76
CA SER A 102 10.75 3.84 -5.70
C SER A 102 9.30 3.45 -5.41
N PRO A 103 8.30 4.27 -5.79
CA PRO A 103 6.90 3.87 -5.75
C PRO A 103 6.66 2.57 -6.51
N GLY A 104 5.83 1.68 -5.95
CA GLY A 104 5.35 0.50 -6.67
C GLY A 104 4.47 0.89 -7.86
N VAL A 105 4.30 -0.06 -8.78
CA VAL A 105 3.45 0.11 -9.96
C VAL A 105 2.36 -0.95 -10.00
N VAL A 106 1.19 -0.55 -10.48
CA VAL A 106 0.07 -1.43 -10.84
C VAL A 106 -0.23 -1.15 -12.30
N VAL A 107 -0.27 -2.20 -13.10
CA VAL A 107 -0.39 -2.12 -14.55
C VAL A 107 -1.60 -2.93 -14.97
N LEU A 108 -2.59 -2.25 -15.57
CA LEU A 108 -3.72 -2.85 -16.25
C LEU A 108 -3.29 -3.23 -17.69
N PRO A 109 -3.00 -4.50 -17.98
CA PRO A 109 -2.53 -4.88 -19.31
C PRO A 109 -3.74 -5.03 -20.26
N LEU A 110 -3.60 -4.52 -21.47
CA LEU A 110 -4.63 -4.47 -22.50
C LEU A 110 -4.15 -5.24 -23.73
N LEU A 111 -4.90 -6.26 -24.13
CA LEU A 111 -4.55 -7.14 -25.23
C LEU A 111 -5.43 -6.87 -26.46
N GLY A 112 -4.77 -6.70 -27.60
CA GLY A 112 -5.42 -6.56 -28.90
C GLY A 112 -6.15 -5.22 -29.10
N PRO A 113 -6.73 -5.02 -30.29
CA PRO A 113 -7.38 -3.76 -30.67
C PRO A 113 -8.64 -3.45 -29.85
N GLU A 114 -9.31 -4.46 -29.32
CA GLU A 114 -10.47 -4.34 -28.43
C GLU A 114 -10.09 -3.96 -26.98
N ARG A 115 -8.79 -3.80 -26.69
CA ARG A 115 -8.27 -3.44 -25.35
C ARG A 115 -8.81 -4.34 -24.24
N ARG A 116 -8.80 -5.66 -24.50
CA ARG A 116 -9.26 -6.65 -23.52
C ARG A 116 -8.34 -6.67 -22.31
N VAL A 117 -8.90 -6.69 -21.11
CA VAL A 117 -8.17 -6.67 -19.85
C VAL A 117 -7.56 -8.04 -19.58
N VAL A 118 -6.26 -8.06 -19.27
CA VAL A 118 -5.56 -9.26 -18.78
C VAL A 118 -5.61 -9.28 -17.25
N LEU A 119 -6.15 -10.35 -16.68
CA LEU A 119 -6.19 -10.60 -15.24
C LEU A 119 -5.37 -11.84 -14.91
N ILE A 120 -4.72 -11.84 -13.75
CA ILE A 120 -4.00 -12.98 -13.18
C ILE A 120 -4.72 -13.52 -11.95
N GLU A 121 -4.72 -14.84 -11.76
CA GLU A 121 -5.20 -15.48 -10.53
C GLU A 121 -4.01 -15.68 -9.57
N HIS A 122 -3.84 -14.75 -8.63
CA HIS A 122 -2.68 -14.68 -7.74
C HIS A 122 -3.05 -15.16 -6.32
N HIS A 123 -2.28 -16.10 -5.75
CA HIS A 123 -2.43 -16.47 -4.33
C HIS A 123 -1.75 -15.45 -3.40
N ARG A 124 -2.53 -14.71 -2.60
CA ARG A 124 -1.98 -13.75 -1.64
C ARG A 124 -1.88 -14.36 -0.25
N HIS A 125 -0.68 -14.34 0.32
CA HIS A 125 -0.42 -14.90 1.65
C HIS A 125 -1.16 -14.16 2.77
N ALA A 126 -1.41 -12.86 2.61
CA ALA A 126 -2.10 -12.04 3.62
C ALA A 126 -3.56 -12.47 3.83
N THR A 127 -4.28 -12.72 2.74
CA THR A 127 -5.69 -13.17 2.75
C THR A 127 -5.81 -14.69 2.75
N ARG A 128 -4.72 -15.41 2.44
CA ARG A 128 -4.67 -16.88 2.29
C ARG A 128 -5.58 -17.41 1.20
N SER A 129 -5.96 -16.56 0.25
CA SER A 129 -6.87 -16.87 -0.84
C SER A 129 -6.27 -16.47 -2.19
N ARG A 130 -6.94 -16.88 -3.26
CA ARG A 130 -6.62 -16.42 -4.61
C ARG A 130 -7.47 -15.21 -4.95
N HIS A 131 -6.88 -14.27 -5.68
CA HIS A 131 -7.54 -13.06 -6.14
C HIS A 131 -7.33 -12.92 -7.64
N TRP A 132 -8.35 -12.43 -8.32
CA TRP A 132 -8.19 -11.85 -9.65
C TRP A 132 -7.55 -10.48 -9.49
N GLU A 133 -6.37 -10.32 -10.04
CA GLU A 133 -5.57 -9.10 -9.96
C GLU A 133 -5.08 -8.68 -11.34
N VAL A 134 -4.73 -7.41 -11.49
CA VAL A 134 -3.85 -6.96 -12.58
C VAL A 134 -2.38 -7.05 -12.16
N VAL A 135 -1.47 -6.82 -13.10
CA VAL A 135 -0.02 -6.94 -12.86
C VAL A 135 0.43 -5.88 -11.85
N ARG A 136 1.24 -6.26 -10.86
CA ARG A 136 1.78 -5.28 -9.89
C ARG A 136 3.06 -5.73 -9.23
N GLY A 137 3.88 -4.75 -8.84
CA GLY A 137 4.95 -5.02 -7.89
C GLY A 137 5.62 -3.78 -7.33
N PHE A 138 6.62 -4.04 -6.49
CA PHE A 138 7.32 -3.00 -5.74
C PHE A 138 8.27 -2.21 -6.65
N GLY A 139 8.47 -0.93 -6.34
CA GLY A 139 9.45 -0.13 -7.06
C GLY A 139 10.86 -0.58 -6.71
N ALA A 140 11.66 -0.90 -7.72
CA ALA A 140 13.08 -1.18 -7.53
C ALA A 140 13.85 0.12 -7.20
N PRO A 141 14.81 0.10 -6.25
CA PRO A 141 15.63 1.27 -5.93
C PRO A 141 16.29 1.87 -7.18
N GLY A 142 16.08 3.17 -7.40
CA GLY A 142 16.64 3.90 -8.54
C GLY A 142 15.94 3.66 -9.89
N ALA A 143 15.00 2.72 -9.99
CA ALA A 143 14.25 2.49 -11.21
C ALA A 143 13.15 3.55 -11.40
N THR A 144 12.99 4.00 -12.63
CA THR A 144 11.89 4.84 -13.07
C THR A 144 10.56 4.06 -13.06
N PRO A 145 9.42 4.75 -13.02
CA PRO A 145 8.12 4.08 -13.12
C PRO A 145 7.97 3.25 -14.41
N ALA A 146 8.45 3.74 -15.55
CA ALA A 146 8.35 3.04 -16.84
C ALA A 146 9.21 1.75 -16.87
N GLU A 147 10.38 1.76 -16.25
CA GLU A 147 11.21 0.56 -16.09
C GLU A 147 10.51 -0.48 -15.20
N ASN A 148 9.87 -0.05 -14.11
CA ASN A 148 9.08 -0.95 -13.27
C ASN A 148 7.89 -1.53 -14.05
N VAL A 149 7.13 -0.72 -14.81
CA VAL A 149 6.01 -1.21 -15.64
C VAL A 149 6.47 -2.32 -16.59
N THR A 150 7.56 -2.09 -17.33
CA THR A 150 8.11 -3.07 -18.27
C THR A 150 8.59 -4.34 -17.56
N ARG A 151 9.27 -4.19 -16.41
CA ARG A 151 9.78 -5.32 -15.64
C ARG A 151 8.64 -6.19 -15.11
N GLU A 152 7.64 -5.61 -14.46
CA GLU A 152 6.53 -6.37 -13.87
C GLU A 152 5.71 -7.11 -14.95
N LEU A 153 5.44 -6.47 -16.10
CA LEU A 153 4.76 -7.14 -17.22
C LEU A 153 5.56 -8.33 -17.77
N ARG A 154 6.89 -8.17 -17.88
CA ARG A 154 7.77 -9.23 -18.34
C ARG A 154 7.86 -10.37 -17.33
N GLU A 155 7.96 -10.05 -16.04
CA GLU A 155 8.07 -11.03 -14.96
C GLU A 155 6.75 -11.80 -14.78
N GLU A 156 5.64 -11.13 -14.50
CA GLU A 156 4.40 -11.81 -14.10
C GLU A 156 3.67 -12.50 -15.25
N ILE A 157 3.74 -11.98 -16.49
CA ILE A 157 2.96 -12.47 -17.64
C ILE A 157 3.74 -12.62 -18.96
N THR A 158 5.07 -12.48 -18.94
CA THR A 158 5.93 -12.56 -20.14
C THR A 158 5.42 -11.68 -21.29
N ALA A 159 5.07 -10.43 -20.99
CA ALA A 159 4.54 -9.47 -21.97
C ALA A 159 5.47 -8.26 -22.14
N THR A 160 5.47 -7.67 -23.34
CA THR A 160 6.16 -6.40 -23.62
C THR A 160 5.13 -5.29 -23.84
N PRO A 161 5.23 -4.16 -23.12
CA PRO A 161 4.36 -3.03 -23.39
C PRO A 161 4.68 -2.37 -24.74
N THR A 162 3.66 -2.07 -25.52
CA THR A 162 3.74 -1.32 -26.80
C THR A 162 3.28 0.13 -26.63
N GLU A 163 2.44 0.38 -25.63
CA GLU A 163 1.96 1.71 -25.23
C GLU A 163 1.79 1.70 -23.71
N VAL A 164 2.14 2.80 -23.02
CA VAL A 164 1.95 2.95 -21.58
C VAL A 164 1.24 4.26 -21.30
N ILE A 165 0.11 4.18 -20.59
CA ILE A 165 -0.76 5.32 -20.27
C ILE A 165 -0.79 5.49 -18.75
N PRO A 166 -0.36 6.64 -18.21
CA PRO A 166 -0.45 6.90 -16.77
C PRO A 166 -1.92 7.09 -16.35
N LEU A 167 -2.32 6.42 -15.26
CA LEU A 167 -3.65 6.49 -14.68
C LEU A 167 -3.69 7.23 -13.32
N GLY A 168 -2.56 7.86 -12.96
CA GLY A 168 -2.37 8.58 -11.71
C GLY A 168 -1.80 7.70 -10.60
N GLU A 169 -2.14 8.02 -9.36
CA GLU A 169 -1.65 7.32 -8.17
C GLU A 169 -2.79 6.97 -7.22
N VAL A 170 -2.55 6.00 -6.35
CA VAL A 170 -3.45 5.57 -5.28
C VAL A 170 -2.68 5.42 -3.97
N HIS A 171 -3.35 5.80 -2.88
CA HIS A 171 -2.92 5.50 -1.53
C HIS A 171 -3.75 4.31 -1.03
N PRO A 172 -3.14 3.13 -0.75
CA PRO A 172 -3.92 1.90 -0.53
C PRO A 172 -4.72 1.92 0.77
N ASP A 173 -4.15 2.53 1.82
CA ASP A 173 -4.80 2.77 3.10
C ASP A 173 -4.16 3.99 3.77
N THR A 174 -4.77 5.16 3.63
CA THR A 174 -4.25 6.41 4.20
C THR A 174 -4.31 6.48 5.73
N GLY A 175 -5.01 5.54 6.38
CA GLY A 175 -5.04 5.43 7.84
C GLY A 175 -3.80 4.77 8.43
N LEU A 176 -3.05 4.01 7.63
CA LEU A 176 -1.93 3.17 8.11
C LEU A 176 -0.69 3.19 7.20
N LEU A 177 -0.87 3.13 5.88
CA LEU A 177 0.21 3.02 4.90
C LEU A 177 0.63 4.40 4.42
N GLY A 178 1.93 4.70 4.54
CA GLY A 178 2.51 5.97 4.08
C GLY A 178 3.10 5.94 2.67
N HIS A 179 2.94 4.84 1.93
CA HIS A 179 3.39 4.77 0.54
C HIS A 179 2.25 5.03 -0.43
N LYS A 180 2.63 5.54 -1.61
CA LYS A 180 1.76 5.64 -2.78
C LYS A 180 2.16 4.61 -3.82
N VAL A 181 1.22 4.27 -4.69
CA VAL A 181 1.40 3.33 -5.80
C VAL A 181 0.95 4.01 -7.08
N LEU A 182 1.72 3.86 -8.15
CA LEU A 182 1.44 4.45 -9.45
C LEU A 182 0.63 3.48 -10.31
N LEU A 183 -0.42 3.99 -10.95
CA LEU A 183 -1.32 3.22 -11.79
C LEU A 183 -1.01 3.48 -13.26
N TYR A 184 -1.01 2.41 -14.06
CA TYR A 184 -0.82 2.46 -15.50
C TYR A 184 -1.82 1.55 -16.22
N ALA A 185 -2.22 1.94 -17.42
CA ALA A 185 -2.69 0.99 -18.42
C ALA A 185 -1.55 0.75 -19.43
N ALA A 186 -1.43 -0.46 -19.94
CA ALA A 186 -0.43 -0.76 -20.96
C ALA A 186 -1.00 -1.66 -22.05
N SER A 187 -0.92 -1.22 -23.31
CA SER A 187 -1.14 -2.12 -24.45
C SER A 187 0.02 -3.09 -24.51
N VAL A 188 -0.24 -4.39 -24.64
CA VAL A 188 0.80 -5.44 -24.66
C VAL A 188 0.81 -6.18 -26.00
N ASP A 189 2.00 -6.65 -26.39
CA ASP A 189 2.22 -7.43 -27.62
C ASP A 189 1.64 -8.85 -27.56
N GLY A 190 1.44 -9.37 -26.35
CA GLY A 190 0.89 -10.69 -26.09
C GLY A 190 0.83 -10.99 -24.60
N VAL A 191 0.41 -12.20 -24.27
CA VAL A 191 0.48 -12.75 -22.91
C VAL A 191 1.14 -14.12 -23.03
N GLY A 192 2.29 -14.29 -22.35
CA GLY A 192 3.03 -15.55 -22.34
C GLY A 192 2.77 -16.36 -21.08
N ALA A 193 3.81 -17.07 -20.63
CA ALA A 193 3.74 -17.84 -19.39
C ALA A 193 3.67 -16.92 -18.17
N VAL A 194 2.90 -17.34 -17.17
CA VAL A 194 2.82 -16.65 -15.88
C VAL A 194 3.95 -17.06 -14.93
N GLU A 195 4.37 -16.15 -14.05
CA GLU A 195 5.39 -16.44 -13.03
C GLU A 195 4.84 -17.32 -11.90
N ARG A 196 5.13 -18.62 -11.98
CA ARG A 196 4.65 -19.60 -11.00
C ARG A 196 5.34 -19.48 -9.64
N GLY A 197 6.57 -18.94 -9.60
CA GLY A 197 7.33 -18.69 -8.37
C GLY A 197 6.65 -17.69 -7.44
N GLU A 198 5.86 -16.77 -7.99
CA GLU A 198 5.04 -15.82 -7.25
C GLU A 198 3.63 -16.36 -6.91
N ALA A 199 3.40 -17.65 -7.13
CA ALA A 199 2.10 -18.29 -6.94
C ALA A 199 0.99 -17.69 -7.81
N ILE A 200 1.35 -17.18 -8.99
CA ILE A 200 0.40 -16.86 -10.06
C ILE A 200 -0.01 -18.16 -10.76
N HIS A 201 -1.31 -18.45 -10.73
CA HIS A 201 -1.83 -19.73 -11.22
C HIS A 201 -2.07 -19.73 -12.73
N ARG A 202 -2.69 -18.67 -13.23
CA ARG A 202 -3.05 -18.48 -14.65
C ARG A 202 -3.33 -17.01 -14.94
N ALA A 203 -3.33 -16.66 -16.22
CA ALA A 203 -3.87 -15.42 -16.74
C ALA A 203 -5.15 -15.71 -17.56
N VAL A 204 -6.08 -14.76 -17.56
CA VAL A 204 -7.28 -14.76 -18.41
C VAL A 204 -7.42 -13.40 -19.07
N THR A 205 -8.07 -13.37 -20.23
CA THR A 205 -8.37 -12.14 -20.95
C THR A 205 -9.89 -11.97 -20.99
N VAL A 206 -10.36 -10.82 -20.51
CA VAL A 206 -11.79 -10.48 -20.45
C VAL A 206 -12.03 -9.12 -21.08
N THR A 207 -13.25 -8.85 -21.51
CA THR A 207 -13.64 -7.50 -21.94
C THR A 207 -13.65 -6.55 -20.73
N PRO A 208 -13.55 -5.23 -20.95
CA PRO A 208 -13.71 -4.25 -19.87
C PRO A 208 -15.07 -4.39 -19.14
N ALA A 209 -16.15 -4.68 -19.88
CA ALA A 209 -17.47 -4.89 -19.30
C ALA A 209 -17.52 -6.12 -18.37
N GLU A 210 -16.97 -7.26 -18.81
CA GLU A 210 -16.86 -8.47 -17.97
C GLU A 210 -16.01 -8.21 -16.72
N ALA A 211 -14.93 -7.43 -16.83
CA ALA A 211 -14.12 -7.04 -15.67
C ALA A 211 -14.92 -6.18 -14.67
N GLU A 212 -15.74 -5.24 -15.15
CA GLU A 212 -16.65 -4.46 -14.29
C GLU A 212 -17.74 -5.32 -13.64
N GLU A 213 -18.30 -6.29 -14.36
CA GLU A 213 -19.23 -7.27 -13.80
C GLU A 213 -18.57 -8.13 -12.70
N MET A 214 -17.33 -8.57 -12.93
CA MET A 214 -16.54 -9.29 -11.93
C MET A 214 -16.25 -8.44 -10.69
N VAL A 215 -16.12 -7.12 -10.82
CA VAL A 215 -16.04 -6.20 -9.67
C VAL A 215 -17.40 -6.12 -8.97
N ALA A 216 -18.48 -5.95 -9.73
CA ALA A 216 -19.83 -5.77 -9.19
C ALA A 216 -20.33 -6.99 -8.41
N ASP A 217 -20.02 -8.21 -8.86
CA ASP A 217 -20.42 -9.46 -8.21
C ASP A 217 -19.42 -9.99 -7.18
N GLY A 218 -18.31 -9.28 -6.96
CA GLY A 218 -17.31 -9.60 -5.94
C GLY A 218 -16.31 -10.70 -6.33
N ARG A 219 -16.24 -11.12 -7.59
CA ARG A 219 -15.13 -11.97 -8.08
C ARG A 219 -13.79 -11.24 -8.07
N ILE A 220 -13.77 -9.93 -8.35
CA ILE A 220 -12.61 -9.05 -8.17
C ILE A 220 -12.84 -8.23 -6.89
N THR A 221 -11.98 -8.46 -5.90
CA THR A 221 -11.98 -7.74 -4.62
C THR A 221 -10.68 -6.98 -4.36
N ASP A 222 -9.70 -7.12 -5.24
CA ASP A 222 -8.42 -6.45 -5.10
C ASP A 222 -8.56 -4.94 -5.37
N GLY A 223 -8.26 -4.12 -4.36
CA GLY A 223 -8.47 -2.67 -4.41
C GLY A 223 -7.64 -1.97 -5.48
N PHE A 224 -6.42 -2.45 -5.75
CA PHE A 224 -5.58 -1.88 -6.82
C PHE A 224 -6.16 -2.16 -8.20
N THR A 225 -6.63 -3.38 -8.42
CA THR A 225 -7.29 -3.80 -9.66
C THR A 225 -8.55 -3.00 -9.91
N ILE A 226 -9.41 -2.84 -8.89
CA ILE A 226 -10.61 -2.01 -8.95
C ILE A 226 -10.24 -0.57 -9.30
N ALA A 227 -9.24 0.01 -8.62
CA ALA A 227 -8.80 1.38 -8.88
C ALA A 227 -8.26 1.56 -10.31
N ALA A 228 -7.43 0.63 -10.79
CA ALA A 228 -6.87 0.68 -12.14
C ALA A 228 -7.96 0.58 -13.22
N LEU A 229 -8.91 -0.35 -13.08
CA LEU A 229 -10.05 -0.50 -13.98
C LEU A 229 -10.86 0.79 -14.08
N TYR A 230 -11.27 1.37 -12.95
CA TYR A 230 -12.10 2.57 -12.97
C TYR A 230 -11.34 3.83 -13.40
N ARG A 231 -10.04 3.94 -13.08
CA ARG A 231 -9.20 5.03 -13.59
C ARG A 231 -9.03 4.94 -15.11
N ALA A 232 -8.83 3.74 -15.64
CA ALA A 232 -8.76 3.51 -17.08
C ALA A 232 -10.07 3.89 -17.78
N ARG A 233 -11.22 3.46 -17.22
CA ARG A 233 -12.55 3.82 -17.73
C ARG A 233 -12.75 5.34 -17.77
N LEU A 234 -12.48 6.03 -16.66
CA LEU A 234 -12.62 7.49 -16.57
C LEU A 234 -11.65 8.25 -17.48
N ALA A 235 -10.48 7.67 -17.76
CA ALA A 235 -9.52 8.21 -18.71
C ALA A 235 -9.87 7.89 -20.18
N GLY A 236 -11.00 7.22 -20.45
CA GLY A 236 -11.44 6.88 -21.80
C GLY A 236 -10.60 5.78 -22.46
N VAL A 237 -9.83 5.00 -21.68
CA VAL A 237 -8.90 3.99 -22.19
C VAL A 237 -9.63 2.90 -22.97
N PHE A 238 -10.83 2.50 -22.55
CA PHE A 238 -11.59 1.43 -23.21
C PHE A 238 -12.36 1.89 -24.46
N GLY A 239 -12.35 3.19 -24.77
CA GLY A 239 -13.27 3.79 -25.74
C GLY A 239 -14.67 3.99 -25.17
N THR A 240 -15.52 4.70 -25.91
CA THR A 240 -16.96 4.80 -25.60
C THR A 240 -17.63 3.48 -25.98
N PRO A 241 -18.51 2.91 -25.15
CA PRO A 241 -19.38 1.82 -25.60
C PRO A 241 -20.07 2.24 -26.89
N ALA A 242 -20.10 1.36 -27.90
CA ALA A 242 -20.99 1.58 -29.03
C ALA A 242 -22.41 1.77 -28.47
N PRO A 243 -23.18 2.76 -28.95
CA PRO A 243 -24.56 2.90 -28.51
C PRO A 243 -25.27 1.58 -28.77
N ASP A 244 -25.91 1.04 -27.73
CA ASP A 244 -26.73 -0.17 -27.79
C ASP A 244 -27.72 -0.01 -28.96
N ASP A 245 -27.41 -0.66 -30.08
CA ASP A 245 -28.30 -0.83 -31.21
C ASP A 245 -29.36 -1.85 -30.80
N GLY A 246 -30.27 -1.37 -29.95
CA GLY A 246 -31.41 -2.10 -29.42
C GLY A 246 -32.12 -2.83 -30.55
N SER A 247 -32.09 -4.16 -30.47
CA SER A 247 -32.83 -5.10 -31.29
C SER A 247 -33.90 -5.80 -30.45
#